data_AF-A0A059FR57-F1
#
_entry.id   AF-A0A059FR57-F1
#
_cell.length_a   1.000
_cell.length_b   1.000
_cell.length_c   1.000
_cell.angle_alpha   90.00
_cell.angle_beta   90.00
_cell.angle_gamma   90.00
#
_symmetry.space_group_name_H-M   'P 1'
#
loop_
_entity.id
_entity.type
_entity.pdbx_description
1 polymer ?
#
loop_
_entity_poly.entity_id
_entity_poly.type
_entity_poly.pdbx_seq_one_letter_code
_entity_poly.pdbx_strand_id
1 'polypeptide(L)' 'GDMVGAEAVLATMERLGAEEARFAPSATLQRLAKNGGRFIDVLPG' A
#
# COMPACT_ATOMS: atom_id res chain seq x y z
N GLY A 1 2.11 12.12 -11.47
CA GLY A 1 0.97 11.35 -10.94
C GLY A 1 1.52 10.07 -10.33
N ASP A 2 0.93 9.60 -9.25
CA ASP A 2 1.29 8.31 -8.64
C ASP A 2 1.12 7.21 -9.69
N MET A 3 2.24 6.69 -10.20
CA MET A 3 2.26 5.82 -11.39
C MET A 3 1.76 4.41 -11.10
N VAL A 4 1.70 4.04 -9.82
CA VAL A 4 1.40 2.69 -9.35
C VAL A 4 0.12 2.67 -8.49
N GLY A 5 -0.08 3.69 -7.64
CA GLY A 5 -1.26 3.78 -6.77
C GLY A 5 -1.21 2.82 -5.57
N ALA A 6 -1.87 3.22 -4.47
CA ALA A 6 -1.83 2.48 -3.21
C ALA A 6 -2.43 1.07 -3.32
N GLU A 7 -3.44 0.87 -4.16
CA GLU A 7 -4.06 -0.45 -4.38
C GLU A 7 -3.09 -1.45 -5.02
N ALA A 8 -2.33 -1.05 -6.04
CA ALA A 8 -1.41 -1.96 -6.71
C ALA A 8 -0.23 -2.35 -5.80
N VAL A 9 0.25 -1.40 -4.98
CA VAL A 9 1.28 -1.69 -3.97
C VAL A 9 0.73 -2.62 -2.89
N LEU A 10 -0.50 -2.40 -2.42
CA LEU A 10 -1.15 -3.29 -1.45
C LEU A 10 -1.27 -4.71 -2.01
N ALA A 11 -1.79 -4.88 -3.22
CA ALA A 11 -1.93 -6.19 -3.85
C ALA A 11 -0.57 -6.92 -4.01
N THR A 12 0.48 -6.17 -4.31
CA THR A 12 1.85 -6.72 -4.41
C THR A 12 2.37 -7.15 -3.05
N MET A 13 2.18 -6.33 -2.01
CA MET A 13 2.59 -6.67 -0.64
C MET A 13 1.78 -7.83 -0.06
N GLU A 14 0.47 -7.94 -0.32
CA GLU A 14 -0.34 -9.07 0.13
C GLU A 14 0.15 -10.39 -0.48
N ARG A 15 0.49 -10.37 -1.76
CA ARG A 15 1.07 -11.53 -2.44
C ARG A 15 2.41 -11.93 -1.83
N LEU A 16 3.32 -10.97 -1.62
CA LEU A 16 4.63 -11.23 -1.02
C LEU A 16 4.50 -11.62 0.46
N GLY A 17 3.55 -11.03 1.19
CA GLY A 17 3.27 -11.29 2.60
C GLY A 17 2.68 -12.68 2.86
N ALA A 18 1.98 -13.24 1.88
CA ALA A 18 1.51 -14.62 1.91
C ALA A 18 2.66 -15.64 1.86
N GLU A 19 3.76 -15.29 1.21
CA GLU A 19 4.97 -16.12 1.10
C GLU A 19 5.96 -15.82 2.25
N GLU A 20 6.10 -14.55 2.65
CA GLU A 20 7.03 -14.13 3.67
C GLU A 20 6.45 -13.01 4.56
N ALA A 21 6.21 -13.33 5.84
CA ALA A 21 5.53 -12.44 6.79
C ALA A 21 6.17 -11.05 6.95
N ARG A 22 7.47 -10.89 6.65
CA ARG A 22 8.15 -9.59 6.68
C ARG A 22 7.64 -8.60 5.63
N PHE A 23 7.00 -9.09 4.58
CA PHE A 23 6.41 -8.29 3.51
C PHE A 23 4.91 -8.04 3.72
N ALA A 24 4.36 -8.43 4.87
CA ALA A 24 2.97 -8.13 5.20
C ALA A 24 2.71 -6.61 5.10
N PRO A 25 1.64 -6.19 4.41
CA PRO A 25 1.34 -4.77 4.24
C PRO A 25 1.03 -4.11 5.58
N SER A 26 1.47 -2.86 5.73
CA SER A 26 1.15 -2.08 6.93
C SER A 26 -0.32 -1.67 6.97
N ALA A 27 -0.87 -1.48 8.18
CA ALA A 27 -2.24 -0.99 8.34
C ALA A 27 -2.47 0.38 7.68
N THR A 28 -1.44 1.22 7.61
CA THR A 28 -1.48 2.52 6.91
C THR A 28 -1.64 2.33 5.40
N LEU A 29 -0.90 1.40 4.81
CA LEU A 29 -1.02 1.08 3.38
C LEU A 29 -2.42 0.52 3.05
N GLN A 30 -2.94 -0.36 3.90
CA GLN A 30 -4.30 -0.88 3.75
C GLN A 30 -5.36 0.23 3.79
N ARG A 31 -5.23 1.18 4.72
CA ARG A 31 -6.12 2.36 4.81
C ARG A 31 -5.99 3.27 3.60
N LEU A 32 -4.77 3.48 3.11
CA LEU A 32 -4.51 4.32 1.95
C LEU A 32 -5.16 3.73 0.68
N ALA A 33 -4.96 2.43 0.45
CA ALA A 33 -5.58 1.71 -0.66
C ALA A 33 -7.11 1.74 -0.56
N LYS A 34 -7.69 1.46 0.62
CA LYS A 34 -9.14 1.45 0.84
C LYS A 34 -9.80 2.81 0.60
N ASN A 35 -9.12 3.90 0.93
CA ASN A 35 -9.65 5.25 0.77
C ASN A 35 -9.35 5.85 -0.62
N GLY A 36 -8.73 5.09 -1.53
CA GLY A 36 -8.31 5.59 -2.85
C GLY A 36 -7.23 6.67 -2.77
N GLY A 37 -6.46 6.69 -1.68
CA GLY A 37 -5.42 7.69 -1.45
C GLY A 37 -4.19 7.45 -2.32
N ARG A 38 -3.52 8.53 -2.71
CA ARG A 38 -2.25 8.49 -3.45
C ARG A 38 -1.10 8.68 -2.48
N PHE A 39 0.02 8.00 -2.69
CA PHE A 39 1.24 8.18 -1.89
C PHE A 39 1.76 9.62 -1.97
N ILE A 40 1.56 10.27 -3.12
CA ILE A 40 1.93 11.68 -3.30
C ILE A 40 1.05 12.66 -2.51
N ASP A 41 -0.14 12.23 -2.09
CA ASP A 41 -1.04 13.01 -1.23
C ASP A 41 -0.79 12.72 0.26
N VAL A 42 0.01 11.70 0.57
CA VAL A 42 0.47 11.44 1.94
C VAL A 42 1.53 12.48 2.27
N LEU A 43 1.09 13.57 2.90
CA LEU A 43 2.01 14.51 3.53
C LEU A 43 2.78 13.79 4.64
N PRO A 44 4.11 13.96 4.74
CA PRO A 44 4.82 13.59 5.96
C PRO A 44 4.34 14.55 7.07
N GLY A 45 3.47 14.06 7.96
CA GLY A 45 2.91 14.85 9.06
C GLY A 45 1.98 14.05 9.94
#